data_AF-A0A2H0YXX6-F1
#
_entry.id   AF-A0A2H0YXX6-F1
#
_cell.length_a   1.000
_cell.length_b   1.000
_cell.length_c   1.000
_cell.angle_alpha   90.00
_cell.angle_beta   90.00
_cell.angle_gamma   90.00
#
_symmetry.space_group_name_H-M   'P 1'
#
loop_
_entity.id
_entity.type
_entity.pdbx_description
1 polymer ?
#
loop_
_entity_poly.entity_id
_entity_poly.type
_entity_poly.pdbx_seq_one_letter_code
_entity_poly.pdbx_strand_id
1 'polypeptide(L)'
;TSFTRDLKLGMTGADVKALQQYLNTHGYILTSTGLGSPGHETTLFGSLTKSALIRFQKAHNITPSVGYFGVKTRGEVAVFRELKFDSDQK
;
A
#
# COMPACT_ATOMS: atom_id res chain seq x y z
N THR A 1 4.84 -5.66 10.04
CA THR A 1 4.82 -6.71 9.02
C THR A 1 5.72 -6.30 7.89
N SER A 2 6.75 -7.09 7.60
CA SER A 2 7.55 -6.91 6.39
C SER A 2 6.82 -7.58 5.22
N PHE A 3 6.70 -6.89 4.09
CA PHE A 3 6.10 -7.47 2.89
C PHE A 3 7.15 -8.33 2.17
N THR A 4 6.92 -9.63 2.06
CA THR A 4 7.84 -10.56 1.39
C THR A 4 7.35 -10.96 0.00
N ARG A 5 6.04 -10.85 -0.26
CA ARG A 5 5.40 -11.29 -1.50
C ARG A 5 5.07 -10.10 -2.42
N ASP A 6 5.32 -10.28 -3.71
CA ASP A 6 4.89 -9.36 -4.76
C ASP A 6 3.36 -9.41 -4.91
N LEU A 7 2.70 -8.25 -4.98
CA LEU A 7 1.23 -8.17 -5.12
C LEU A 7 0.82 -7.48 -6.42
N LYS A 8 -0.23 -8.02 -7.06
CA LYS A 8 -0.83 -7.49 -8.29
C LYS A 8 -2.35 -7.71 -8.30
N LEU A 9 -3.00 -7.05 -9.26
CA LEU A 9 -4.44 -7.15 -9.51
C LEU A 9 -4.93 -8.61 -9.52
N GLY A 10 -6.04 -8.86 -8.84
CA GLY A 10 -6.70 -10.16 -8.73
C GLY A 10 -6.15 -11.07 -7.62
N MET A 11 -5.01 -10.73 -7.02
CA MET A 11 -4.48 -11.52 -5.90
C MET A 11 -5.29 -11.29 -4.63
N THR A 12 -5.32 -12.31 -3.77
CA THR A 12 -5.92 -12.22 -2.44
C THR A 12 -4.91 -12.53 -1.33
N GLY A 13 -5.17 -12.07 -0.11
CA GLY A 13 -4.38 -12.42 1.07
C GLY A 13 -4.41 -11.38 2.19
N ALA A 14 -3.85 -11.75 3.34
CA ALA A 14 -3.71 -10.85 4.49
C ALA A 14 -2.70 -9.72 4.25
N ASP A 15 -1.69 -9.97 3.41
CA ASP A 15 -0.73 -8.96 2.94
C ASP A 15 -1.37 -7.94 1.98
N VAL A 16 -2.36 -8.34 1.18
CA VAL A 16 -3.17 -7.39 0.41
C VAL A 16 -3.92 -6.45 1.38
N LYS A 17 -4.55 -7.00 2.41
CA LYS A 17 -5.23 -6.19 3.44
C LYS A 17 -4.25 -5.23 4.13
N ALA A 18 -3.06 -5.71 4.49
CA ALA A 18 -2.02 -4.88 5.09
C ALA A 18 -1.55 -3.75 4.16
N LEU A 19 -1.43 -4.00 2.86
CA LEU A 19 -1.11 -2.96 1.88
C LEU A 19 -2.23 -1.91 1.79
N GLN A 20 -3.49 -2.33 1.79
CA GLN A 20 -4.63 -1.39 1.78
C GLN A 20 -4.63 -0.50 3.02
N GLN A 21 -4.39 -1.07 4.21
CA GLN A 21 -4.29 -0.34 5.46
C GLN A 21 -3.15 0.69 5.43
N TYR A 22 -1.98 0.28 4.92
CA TYR A 22 -0.87 1.19 4.72
C TYR A 22 -1.25 2.36 3.82
N LEU A 23 -1.81 2.09 2.63
CA LEU A 23 -2.20 3.13 1.69
C LEU A 23 -3.23 4.11 2.28
N ASN A 24 -4.27 3.59 2.94
CA ASN A 24 -5.31 4.40 3.59
C ASN A 24 -4.75 5.31 4.68
N THR A 25 -3.87 4.79 5.54
CA THR A 25 -3.26 5.56 6.65
C THR A 25 -2.21 6.57 6.20
N HIS A 26 -1.72 6.47 4.96
CA HIS A 26 -0.67 7.32 4.40
C HIS A 26 -1.20 8.30 3.34
N GLY A 27 -2.51 8.56 3.33
CA GLY A 27 -3.14 9.55 2.45
C GLY A 27 -3.48 9.04 1.04
N TYR A 28 -3.20 7.77 0.75
CA TYR A 28 -3.54 7.13 -0.53
C TYR A 28 -4.87 6.38 -0.44
N ILE A 29 -5.90 7.04 0.09
CA ILE A 29 -7.21 6.45 0.39
C ILE A 29 -7.81 5.74 -0.82
N LEU A 30 -8.13 4.45 -0.69
CA LEU A 30 -8.72 3.65 -1.77
C LEU A 30 -10.12 4.13 -2.14
N THR A 31 -10.97 4.32 -1.14
CA THR A 31 -12.33 4.88 -1.22
C THR A 31 -12.67 5.48 0.14
N SER A 32 -13.54 6.51 0.18
CA SER A 32 -13.97 7.13 1.44
C SER A 32 -14.98 6.27 2.21
N THR A 33 -15.75 5.43 1.51
CA THR A 33 -16.79 4.58 2.08
C THR A 33 -16.81 3.20 1.44
N GLY A 34 -17.39 2.22 2.13
CA GLY A 34 -17.56 0.85 1.64
C GLY A 34 -16.28 0.02 1.64
N LEU A 35 -16.27 -1.05 0.83
CA LEU A 35 -15.16 -2.00 0.77
C LEU A 35 -13.85 -1.32 0.32
N GLY A 36 -12.82 -1.42 1.15
CA GLY A 36 -11.53 -0.79 0.93
C GLY A 36 -11.38 0.58 1.60
N SER A 37 -12.41 1.14 2.22
CA SER A 37 -12.28 2.38 2.99
C SER A 37 -11.48 2.16 4.28
N PRO A 38 -11.00 3.22 4.95
CA PRO A 38 -10.33 3.10 6.24
C PRO A 38 -11.17 2.27 7.23
N GLY A 39 -10.57 1.22 7.79
CA GLY A 39 -11.24 0.28 8.71
C GLY A 39 -12.11 -0.79 8.03
N HIS A 40 -12.27 -0.73 6.71
CA HIS A 40 -13.05 -1.67 5.89
C HIS A 40 -12.19 -2.31 4.79
N GLU A 41 -10.89 -2.44 5.04
CA GLU A 41 -9.97 -3.06 4.08
C GLU A 41 -10.30 -4.54 3.83
N THR A 42 -10.12 -4.94 2.59
CA THR A 42 -10.43 -6.28 2.09
C THR A 42 -9.15 -7.08 1.88
N THR A 43 -9.31 -8.38 1.59
CA THR A 43 -8.20 -9.23 1.20
C THR A 43 -7.99 -9.28 -0.31
N LEU A 44 -8.79 -8.57 -1.12
CA LEU A 44 -8.71 -8.61 -2.59
C LEU A 44 -7.95 -7.41 -3.15
N PHE A 45 -6.96 -7.66 -4.00
CA PHE A 45 -6.25 -6.63 -4.74
C PHE A 45 -7.09 -6.27 -5.96
N GLY A 46 -8.04 -5.36 -5.75
CA GLY A 46 -8.94 -4.86 -6.78
C GLY A 46 -8.42 -3.64 -7.53
N SER A 47 -9.28 -3.07 -8.37
CA SER A 47 -9.01 -1.84 -9.11
C SER A 47 -8.71 -0.65 -8.18
N LEU A 48 -9.42 -0.52 -7.06
CA LEU A 48 -9.19 0.53 -6.07
C LEU A 48 -7.78 0.45 -5.46
N THR A 49 -7.35 -0.75 -5.07
CA THR A 49 -5.98 -0.99 -4.56
C THR A 49 -4.95 -0.64 -5.61
N LYS A 50 -5.15 -1.06 -6.87
CA LYS A 50 -4.24 -0.73 -7.98
C LYS A 50 -4.13 0.78 -8.18
N SER A 51 -5.25 1.49 -8.24
CA SER A 51 -5.28 2.94 -8.43
C SER A 51 -4.60 3.69 -7.29
N ALA A 52 -4.87 3.29 -6.03
CA ALA A 52 -4.19 3.85 -4.87
C ALA A 52 -2.68 3.63 -4.92
N LEU A 53 -2.25 2.42 -5.30
CA LEU A 53 -0.84 2.10 -5.40
C LEU A 53 -0.13 2.88 -6.52
N ILE A 54 -0.80 3.14 -7.63
CA ILE A 54 -0.26 4.00 -8.70
C ILE A 54 0.00 5.41 -8.17
N ARG A 55 -0.92 5.99 -7.38
CA ARG A 55 -0.73 7.32 -6.78
C ARG A 55 0.46 7.33 -5.82
N PHE A 56 0.57 6.31 -4.97
CA PHE A 56 1.75 6.12 -4.10
C PHE A 56 3.05 6.08 -4.91
N GLN A 57 3.11 5.23 -5.94
CA GLN A 57 4.30 5.09 -6.76
C GLN A 57 4.71 6.40 -7.45
N LYS A 58 3.74 7.17 -7.96
CA LYS A 58 4.01 8.48 -8.56
C LYS A 58 4.56 9.47 -7.54
N ALA A 59 3.94 9.55 -6.36
CA ALA A 59 4.37 10.46 -5.29
C ALA A 59 5.78 10.15 -4.76
N HIS A 60 6.18 8.88 -4.81
CA HIS A 60 7.51 8.41 -4.38
C HIS A 60 8.49 8.19 -5.55
N ASN A 61 8.21 8.71 -6.75
CA ASN A 61 9.07 8.60 -7.94
C ASN A 61 9.45 7.15 -8.35
N ILE A 62 8.61 6.18 -8.02
CA ILE A 62 8.83 4.76 -8.34
C ILE A 62 8.38 4.48 -9.77
N THR A 63 9.34 4.10 -10.63
CA THR A 63 9.09 3.77 -12.04
C THR A 63 9.32 2.26 -12.33
N PRO A 64 8.40 1.60 -13.06
CA PRO A 64 7.13 2.14 -13.59
C PRO A 64 6.01 2.22 -12.55
N SER A 65 5.24 3.31 -12.55
CA SER A 65 4.09 3.52 -11.63
C SER A 65 2.81 2.85 -12.15
N VAL A 66 2.81 1.52 -12.23
CA VAL A 66 1.73 0.72 -12.87
C VAL A 66 0.83 -0.02 -11.88
N GLY A 67 1.02 0.19 -10.57
CA GLY A 67 0.24 -0.47 -9.52
C GLY A 67 0.66 -1.92 -9.29
N TYR A 68 1.93 -2.24 -9.56
CA TYR A 68 2.56 -3.50 -9.19
C TYR A 68 3.36 -3.34 -7.89
N PHE A 69 3.07 -4.14 -6.87
CA PHE A 69 3.74 -4.07 -5.57
C PHE A 69 5.00 -4.97 -5.52
N GLY A 70 5.95 -4.66 -6.40
CA GLY A 70 7.24 -5.35 -6.49
C GLY A 70 8.29 -4.83 -5.50
N VAL A 71 9.52 -5.34 -5.62
CA VAL A 71 10.63 -5.08 -4.69
C VAL A 71 10.88 -3.59 -4.41
N LYS A 72 10.83 -2.72 -5.45
CA LYS A 72 11.02 -1.27 -5.28
C LYS A 72 9.95 -0.67 -4.37
N THR A 73 8.69 -0.97 -4.65
CA THR A 73 7.55 -0.48 -3.88
C THR A 73 7.55 -1.03 -2.45
N ARG A 74 7.96 -2.29 -2.26
CA ARG A 74 8.11 -2.87 -0.92
C ARG A 74 9.21 -2.21 -0.11
N GLY A 75 10.35 -1.94 -0.74
CA GLY A 75 11.46 -1.23 -0.12
C GLY A 75 11.03 0.14 0.39
N GLU A 76 10.34 0.93 -0.44
CA GLU A 76 9.84 2.25 -0.05
C GLU A 76 8.90 2.20 1.17
N VAL A 77 7.97 1.24 1.18
CA VAL A 77 7.04 1.05 2.31
C VAL A 77 7.78 0.64 3.60
N ALA A 78 8.86 -0.12 3.49
CA ALA A 78 9.67 -0.51 4.64
C ALA A 78 10.47 0.69 5.20
N VAL A 79 11.12 1.46 4.34
CA VAL A 79 11.90 2.65 4.75
C VAL A 79 11.01 3.69 5.42
N PHE A 80 9.84 3.99 4.83
CA PHE A 80 8.94 4.99 5.40
C PHE A 80 8.42 4.59 6.78
N ARG A 81 8.24 3.28 7.02
CA ARG A 81 7.89 2.75 8.33
C ARG A 81 8.99 3.04 9.35
N GLU A 82 10.25 2.77 9.03
CA GLU A 82 11.40 2.99 9.93
C GLU A 82 11.55 4.46 10.32
N LEU A 83 11.44 5.39 9.36
CA LEU A 83 11.56 6.83 9.63
C LEU A 83 10.53 7.36 10.64
N LYS A 84 9.31 6.80 10.65
CA LYS A 84 8.28 7.18 11.64
C LYS A 84 8.53 6.60 13.03
N PHE A 85 9.10 5.40 13.12
CA PHE A 85 9.46 4.84 14.42
C PHE A 85 10.57 5.67 15.09
N ASP A 86 11.54 6.16 14.31
CA ASP A 86 12.61 7.00 14.83
C ASP A 86 12.13 8.41 15.24
N SER A 87 11.13 8.97 14.55
CA SER A 87 10.57 10.29 14.90
C SER A 87 9.71 10.27 16.17
N ASP A 88 9.03 9.16 16.46
CA ASP A 88 8.10 9.05 17.60
C ASP A 88 8.82 8.70 18.93
N GLN A 89 10.12 8.36 18.89
CA GLN A 89 10.97 8.03 20.05
C GLN A 89 11.82 9.20 20.57
N LYS A 90 11.72 10.40 19.97
CA LYS A 90 12.49 11.60 20.34
C LYS A 90 11.59 12.72 20.85
#